data_AF-A0A366EEM1-F1
#
_entry.id   AF-A0A366EEM1-F1
#
_cell.length_a   1.000
_cell.length_b   1.000
_cell.length_c   1.000
_cell.angle_alpha   90.00
_cell.angle_beta   90.00
_cell.angle_gamma   90.00
#
_symmetry.space_group_name_H-M   'P 1'
#
loop_
_entity.id
_entity.type
_entity.pdbx_description
1 polymer ?
#
loop_
_entity_poly.entity_id
_entity_poly.type
_entity_poly.pdbx_seq_one_letter_code
_entity_poly.pdbx_strand_id
1 'polypeptide(L)'
;MGRKNKVPLADRVARAAEQVLAADHVVTAVDILMGIGWLDFTTMERWRRGQVACLEEALHVDPMRGAEALAALRVWAAAKGLIASPTDYLARSPQRQSLRFSASGDAAIEAAYRTHWLSPELSEKTRERVAEKASRPPELVAVIPLNREWKCHRCGGAGDFLMMEDPGPACLRCVGLGDLEYLPAGDALVTRRAKAGSARHAVVVRFSRTRGRYERQGLLVEPQALAEAERSAGRRTETAAGRDHASAPVGRTRTA
;
A
#
# COMPACT_ATOMS: atom_id res chain seq x y z
N MET A 1 -39.54 5.71 -29.01
CA MET A 1 -38.90 5.54 -27.68
C MET A 1 -37.42 5.26 -27.90
N GLY A 2 -36.56 6.25 -27.64
CA GLY A 2 -35.14 6.21 -28.00
C GLY A 2 -34.36 5.17 -27.20
N ARG A 3 -33.72 4.22 -27.90
CA ARG A 3 -32.62 3.42 -27.35
C ARG A 3 -31.53 4.40 -26.99
N LYS A 4 -31.40 4.75 -25.70
CA LYS A 4 -30.24 5.51 -25.20
C LYS A 4 -29.00 4.78 -25.71
N ASN A 5 -28.22 5.43 -26.58
CA ASN A 5 -26.95 4.91 -27.11
C ASN A 5 -26.04 4.61 -25.91
N LYS A 6 -26.10 3.38 -25.40
CA LYS A 6 -25.19 2.92 -24.35
C LYS A 6 -23.83 2.85 -25.02
N VAL A 7 -22.93 3.72 -24.60
CA VAL A 7 -21.55 3.69 -25.08
C VAL A 7 -21.01 2.27 -24.88
N PRO A 8 -20.47 1.62 -25.94
CA PRO A 8 -19.92 0.27 -25.84
C PRO A 8 -18.98 0.11 -24.66
N LEU A 9 -18.97 -1.09 -24.05
CA LEU A 9 -18.09 -1.39 -22.93
C LEU A 9 -16.62 -1.17 -23.31
N ALA A 10 -16.23 -1.59 -24.52
CA ALA A 10 -14.88 -1.39 -25.05
C ALA A 10 -14.47 0.09 -25.04
N ASP A 11 -15.34 1.01 -25.47
CA ASP A 11 -15.06 2.44 -25.48
C ASP A 11 -14.93 3.02 -24.06
N ARG A 12 -15.73 2.50 -23.11
CA ARG A 12 -15.61 2.89 -21.69
C ARG A 12 -14.28 2.41 -21.10
N VAL A 13 -13.90 1.18 -21.39
CA VAL A 13 -12.63 0.59 -20.97
C VAL A 13 -11.46 1.37 -21.57
N ALA A 14 -11.48 1.63 -22.89
CA ALA A 14 -10.44 2.41 -23.56
C ALA A 14 -10.31 3.81 -22.95
N ARG A 15 -11.41 4.55 -22.74
CA ARG A 15 -11.35 5.88 -22.12
C ARG A 15 -10.76 5.86 -20.70
N ALA A 16 -11.17 4.90 -19.86
CA ALA A 16 -10.60 4.74 -18.52
C ALA A 16 -9.11 4.39 -18.59
N ALA A 17 -8.73 3.50 -19.52
CA ALA A 17 -7.35 3.08 -19.71
C ALA A 17 -6.44 4.23 -20.17
N GLU A 18 -6.89 5.07 -21.11
CA GLU A 18 -6.12 6.25 -21.55
C GLU A 18 -5.89 7.24 -20.41
N GLN A 19 -6.90 7.48 -19.56
CA GLN A 19 -6.80 8.39 -18.42
C GLN A 19 -5.76 7.89 -17.40
N VAL A 20 -5.81 6.58 -17.09
CA VAL A 20 -4.88 5.94 -16.15
C VAL A 20 -3.47 5.89 -16.74
N LEU A 21 -3.33 5.51 -18.01
CA LEU A 21 -2.02 5.45 -18.69
C LEU A 21 -1.34 6.83 -18.71
N ALA A 22 -2.10 7.90 -18.98
CA ALA A 22 -1.57 9.25 -19.01
C ALA A 22 -1.13 9.76 -17.62
N ALA A 23 -1.73 9.27 -16.53
CA ALA A 23 -1.38 9.67 -15.18
C ALA A 23 -0.22 8.86 -14.60
N ASP A 24 -0.24 7.54 -14.77
CA ASP A 24 0.60 6.61 -14.00
C ASP A 24 1.54 5.75 -14.88
N HIS A 25 1.44 5.83 -16.21
CA HIS A 25 2.18 5.00 -17.18
C HIS A 25 1.96 3.48 -17.04
N VAL A 26 0.99 3.07 -16.22
CA VAL A 26 0.64 1.68 -15.92
C VAL A 26 -0.87 1.59 -15.85
N VAL A 27 -1.45 0.58 -16.50
CA VAL A 27 -2.89 0.29 -16.42
C VAL A 27 -3.12 -1.09 -15.85
N THR A 28 -3.96 -1.20 -14.81
CA THR A 28 -4.35 -2.48 -14.21
C THR A 28 -5.84 -2.78 -14.39
N ALA A 29 -6.22 -4.04 -14.23
CA ALA A 29 -7.63 -4.43 -14.20
C ALA A 29 -8.43 -3.69 -13.12
N VAL A 30 -7.82 -3.45 -11.95
CA VAL A 30 -8.46 -2.74 -10.83
C VAL A 30 -8.76 -1.29 -11.23
N ASP A 31 -7.82 -0.61 -11.89
CA ASP A 31 -8.02 0.77 -12.34
C ASP A 31 -9.14 0.88 -13.37
N ILE A 32 -9.26 -0.10 -14.28
CA ILE A 32 -10.37 -0.16 -15.22
C ILE A 32 -11.70 -0.37 -14.51
N LEU A 33 -11.78 -1.32 -13.58
CA LEU A 33 -13.00 -1.58 -12.82
C LEU A 33 -13.44 -0.35 -12.01
N MET A 34 -12.48 0.40 -11.44
CA MET A 34 -12.76 1.67 -10.76
C MET A 34 -13.17 2.77 -11.75
N GLY A 35 -12.43 2.96 -12.84
CA GLY A 35 -12.67 4.01 -13.84
C GLY A 35 -14.00 3.86 -14.59
N ILE A 36 -14.48 2.63 -14.77
CA ILE A 36 -15.82 2.39 -15.32
C ILE A 36 -16.93 2.38 -14.26
N GLY A 37 -16.58 2.49 -12.97
CA GLY A 37 -17.53 2.58 -11.85
C GLY A 37 -18.15 1.24 -11.42
N TRP A 38 -17.46 0.12 -11.66
CA TRP A 38 -17.89 -1.21 -11.20
C TRP A 38 -17.31 -1.60 -9.85
N LEU A 39 -16.22 -0.95 -9.46
CA LEU A 39 -15.55 -1.10 -8.17
C LEU A 39 -15.38 0.27 -7.52
N ASP A 40 -15.87 0.44 -6.30
CA ASP A 40 -15.59 1.64 -5.50
C ASP A 40 -14.36 1.45 -4.61
N PHE A 41 -13.80 2.57 -4.13
CA PHE A 41 -12.60 2.55 -3.29
C PHE A 41 -12.78 1.78 -1.97
N THR A 42 -13.97 1.85 -1.36
CA THR A 42 -14.23 1.17 -0.07
C THR A 42 -14.20 -0.34 -0.25
N THR A 43 -14.85 -0.83 -1.29
CA THR A 43 -14.86 -2.25 -1.65
C THR A 43 -13.47 -2.74 -2.06
N MET A 44 -12.75 -1.96 -2.86
CA MET A 44 -11.36 -2.25 -3.23
C MET A 44 -10.45 -2.37 -2.00
N GLU A 45 -10.54 -1.45 -1.04
CA GLU A 45 -9.75 -1.50 0.19
C GLU A 45 -10.13 -2.69 1.10
N ARG A 46 -11.41 -3.07 1.15
CA ARG A 46 -11.84 -4.29 1.86
C ARG A 46 -11.21 -5.54 1.25
N TRP A 47 -11.28 -5.67 -0.07
CA TRP A 47 -10.63 -6.77 -0.79
C TRP A 47 -9.11 -6.76 -0.60
N ARG A 48 -8.45 -5.60 -0.68
CA ARG A 48 -7.00 -5.45 -0.40
C ARG A 48 -6.61 -5.88 1.01
N ARG A 49 -7.50 -5.75 1.99
CA ARG A 49 -7.29 -6.26 3.36
C ARG A 49 -7.63 -7.74 3.53
N GLY A 50 -8.09 -8.42 2.48
CA GLY A 50 -8.52 -9.82 2.53
C GLY A 50 -9.86 -10.03 3.22
N GLN A 51 -10.69 -8.98 3.32
CA GLN A 51 -12.03 -9.03 3.93
C GLN A 51 -13.14 -9.46 2.96
N VAL A 52 -12.76 -9.86 1.74
CA VAL A 52 -13.64 -10.38 0.70
C VAL A 52 -12.93 -11.57 0.08
N ALA A 53 -13.62 -12.69 -0.11
CA ALA A 53 -12.99 -13.94 -0.56
C ALA A 53 -12.43 -13.82 -1.98
N CYS A 54 -13.11 -13.08 -2.86
CA CYS A 54 -12.57 -12.67 -4.16
C CYS A 54 -13.10 -11.32 -4.64
N LEU A 55 -12.43 -10.70 -5.61
CA LEU A 55 -12.83 -9.39 -6.12
C LEU A 55 -14.20 -9.44 -6.81
N GLU A 56 -14.49 -10.48 -7.61
CA GLU A 56 -15.75 -10.64 -8.35
C GLU A 56 -16.98 -10.67 -7.44
N GLU A 57 -16.91 -11.29 -6.27
CA GLU A 57 -17.98 -11.25 -5.26
C GLU A 57 -18.26 -9.83 -4.75
N ALA A 58 -17.26 -8.96 -4.81
CA ALA A 58 -17.35 -7.57 -4.41
C ALA A 58 -17.84 -6.66 -5.56
N LEU A 59 -17.83 -7.15 -6.81
CA LEU A 59 -18.29 -6.37 -7.95
C LEU A 59 -19.81 -6.37 -8.02
N HIS A 60 -20.38 -5.22 -8.39
CA HIS A 60 -21.83 -5.08 -8.60
C HIS A 60 -22.27 -5.55 -10.01
N VAL A 61 -21.53 -6.49 -10.61
CA VAL A 61 -21.75 -6.97 -11.98
C VAL A 61 -21.54 -8.48 -12.10
N ASP A 62 -22.17 -9.06 -13.11
CA ASP A 62 -21.97 -10.46 -13.48
C ASP A 62 -20.51 -10.76 -13.88
N PRO A 63 -19.92 -11.89 -13.44
CA PRO A 63 -18.54 -12.27 -13.76
C PRO A 63 -18.20 -12.28 -15.25
N MET A 64 -19.14 -12.67 -16.12
CA MET A 64 -18.93 -12.65 -17.58
C MET A 64 -18.66 -11.24 -18.08
N ARG A 65 -19.31 -10.23 -17.50
CA ARG A 65 -19.05 -8.82 -17.82
C ARG A 65 -17.66 -8.38 -17.36
N GLY A 66 -17.18 -8.90 -16.23
CA GLY A 66 -15.81 -8.73 -15.78
C GLY A 66 -14.82 -9.26 -16.83
N ALA A 67 -15.02 -10.48 -17.28
CA ALA A 67 -14.21 -11.10 -18.33
C ALA A 67 -14.24 -10.32 -19.66
N GLU A 68 -15.42 -9.84 -20.09
CA GLU A 68 -15.55 -8.96 -21.27
C GLU A 68 -14.72 -7.68 -21.14
N ALA A 69 -14.72 -7.04 -19.96
CA ALA A 69 -13.93 -5.84 -19.72
C ALA A 69 -12.42 -6.13 -19.78
N LEU A 70 -11.97 -7.26 -19.21
CA LEU A 70 -10.56 -7.68 -19.29
C LEU A 70 -10.14 -8.02 -20.73
N ALA A 71 -11.01 -8.67 -21.50
CA ALA A 71 -10.76 -8.95 -22.90
C ALA A 71 -10.61 -7.65 -23.71
N ALA A 72 -11.49 -6.68 -23.47
CA ALA A 72 -11.40 -5.36 -24.10
C ALA A 72 -10.12 -4.61 -23.70
N LEU A 73 -9.73 -4.66 -22.42
CA LEU A 73 -8.47 -4.08 -21.95
C LEU A 73 -7.27 -4.71 -22.66
N ARG A 74 -7.23 -6.05 -22.79
CA ARG A 74 -6.13 -6.76 -23.46
C ARG A 74 -6.01 -6.36 -24.93
N VAL A 75 -7.13 -6.28 -25.65
CA VAL A 75 -7.15 -5.83 -27.05
C VAL A 75 -6.64 -4.40 -27.18
N TRP A 76 -7.11 -3.50 -26.31
CA TRP A 76 -6.65 -2.11 -26.30
C TRP A 76 -5.15 -2.00 -25.97
N ALA A 77 -4.67 -2.74 -24.98
CA ALA A 77 -3.27 -2.72 -24.56
C ALA A 77 -2.33 -3.23 -25.67
N ALA A 78 -2.75 -4.30 -26.37
CA ALA A 78 -2.02 -4.83 -27.53
C ALA A 78 -1.97 -3.81 -28.68
N ALA A 79 -3.08 -3.13 -28.98
CA ALA A 79 -3.12 -2.09 -30.01
C ALA A 79 -2.22 -0.88 -29.67
N LYS A 80 -1.98 -0.62 -28.38
CA LYS A 80 -1.08 0.42 -27.88
C LYS A 80 0.38 -0.03 -27.72
N GLY A 81 0.68 -1.31 -27.96
CA GLY A 81 2.02 -1.87 -27.77
C GLY A 81 2.48 -1.87 -26.31
N LEU A 82 1.55 -1.97 -25.35
CA LEU A 82 1.90 -2.06 -23.93
C LEU A 82 2.52 -3.41 -23.60
N ILE A 83 3.39 -3.40 -22.59
CA ILE A 83 4.10 -4.59 -22.14
C ILE A 83 3.34 -5.23 -20.97
N ALA A 84 2.99 -6.50 -21.11
CA ALA A 84 2.36 -7.28 -20.05
C ALA A 84 3.37 -7.61 -18.95
N SER A 85 3.02 -7.30 -17.71
CA SER A 85 3.79 -7.65 -16.52
C SER A 85 2.88 -8.39 -15.52
N PRO A 86 3.15 -9.66 -15.22
CA PRO A 86 2.47 -10.36 -14.13
C PRO A 86 2.79 -9.71 -12.78
N THR A 87 1.78 -9.57 -11.92
CA THR A 87 1.93 -8.95 -10.59
C THR A 87 1.27 -9.80 -9.51
N ASP A 88 1.95 -9.97 -8.39
CA ASP A 88 1.40 -10.62 -7.21
C ASP A 88 0.54 -9.67 -6.37
N TYR A 89 -0.64 -10.12 -6.00
CA TYR A 89 -1.54 -9.38 -5.12
C TYR A 89 -1.57 -10.04 -3.74
N LEU A 90 -0.83 -9.47 -2.80
CA LEU A 90 -0.83 -9.92 -1.40
C LEU A 90 -1.77 -9.04 -0.56
N ALA A 91 -2.49 -9.67 0.36
CA ALA A 91 -3.36 -8.98 1.29
C ALA A 91 -2.55 -8.07 2.22
N ARG A 92 -3.14 -6.93 2.58
CA ARG A 92 -2.65 -6.00 3.60
C ARG A 92 -3.01 -6.51 5.01
N SER A 93 -2.64 -7.76 5.28
CA SER A 93 -2.71 -8.40 6.59
C SER A 93 -1.34 -8.97 6.96
N PRO A 94 -1.06 -9.20 8.26
CA PRO A 94 0.20 -9.79 8.68
C PRO A 94 0.50 -11.15 8.02
N GLN A 95 -0.54 -11.92 7.69
CA GLN A 95 -0.44 -13.22 7.03
C GLN A 95 -0.10 -13.12 5.54
N ARG A 96 -0.30 -11.96 4.90
CA ARG A 96 0.06 -11.69 3.50
C ARG A 96 -0.45 -12.74 2.51
N GLN A 97 -1.66 -13.25 2.73
CA GLN A 97 -2.30 -14.22 1.83
C GLN A 97 -2.45 -13.67 0.40
N SER A 98 -2.30 -14.52 -0.62
CA SER A 98 -2.59 -14.11 -2.00
C SER A 98 -4.08 -13.82 -2.15
N LEU A 99 -4.39 -12.64 -2.68
CA LEU A 99 -5.76 -12.22 -2.96
C LEU A 99 -6.27 -12.93 -4.21
N ARG A 100 -7.52 -13.40 -4.17
CA ARG A 100 -8.20 -14.01 -5.31
C ARG A 100 -9.02 -12.95 -6.04
N PHE A 101 -9.09 -13.02 -7.36
CA PHE A 101 -9.92 -12.12 -8.16
C PHE A 101 -11.25 -12.76 -8.53
N SER A 102 -11.22 -14.02 -8.95
CA SER A 102 -12.37 -14.75 -9.47
C SER A 102 -13.01 -15.66 -8.43
N ALA A 103 -14.31 -15.92 -8.56
CA ALA A 103 -14.98 -16.94 -7.74
C ALA A 103 -14.59 -18.36 -8.18
N SER A 104 -14.37 -18.57 -9.47
CA SER A 104 -13.99 -19.86 -10.06
C SER A 104 -12.57 -20.29 -9.70
N GLY A 105 -11.66 -19.35 -9.46
CA GLY A 105 -10.23 -19.62 -9.27
C GLY A 105 -9.53 -20.09 -10.55
N ASP A 106 -10.12 -19.87 -11.72
CA ASP A 106 -9.54 -20.24 -13.00
C ASP A 106 -8.21 -19.49 -13.22
N ALA A 107 -7.14 -20.23 -13.52
CA ALA A 107 -5.80 -19.67 -13.60
C ALA A 107 -5.66 -18.64 -14.73
N ALA A 108 -6.39 -18.78 -15.84
CA ALA A 108 -6.34 -17.83 -16.94
C ALA A 108 -7.07 -16.53 -16.59
N ILE A 109 -8.20 -16.61 -15.88
CA ILE A 109 -8.91 -15.43 -15.36
C ILE A 109 -8.06 -14.71 -14.31
N GLU A 110 -7.48 -15.44 -13.36
CA GLU A 110 -6.57 -14.87 -12.36
C GLU A 110 -5.36 -14.18 -13.00
N ALA A 111 -4.74 -14.80 -14.00
CA ALA A 111 -3.63 -14.19 -14.73
C ALA A 111 -4.05 -12.91 -15.47
N ALA A 112 -5.25 -12.89 -16.07
CA ALA A 112 -5.77 -11.71 -16.75
C ALA A 112 -5.97 -10.53 -15.78
N TYR A 113 -6.49 -10.80 -14.58
CA TYR A 113 -6.62 -9.78 -13.53
C TYR A 113 -5.27 -9.29 -12.97
N ARG A 114 -4.30 -10.19 -12.82
CA ARG A 114 -2.95 -9.91 -12.29
C ARG A 114 -2.03 -9.21 -13.28
N THR A 115 -2.41 -9.13 -14.55
CA THR A 115 -1.58 -8.49 -15.58
C THR A 115 -1.65 -6.97 -15.47
N HIS A 116 -0.50 -6.36 -15.24
CA HIS A 116 -0.30 -4.91 -15.34
C HIS A 116 0.22 -4.59 -16.74
N TRP A 117 -0.32 -3.56 -17.37
CA TRP A 117 0.10 -3.12 -18.70
C TRP A 117 0.97 -1.88 -18.57
N LEU A 118 2.26 -2.03 -18.87
CA LEU A 118 3.28 -0.97 -18.70
C LEU A 118 3.52 -0.23 -20.02
N SER A 119 3.63 1.10 -19.95
CA SER A 119 4.00 1.92 -21.11
C SER A 119 5.38 1.54 -21.67
N PRO A 120 5.54 1.41 -23.00
CA PRO A 120 6.85 1.21 -23.62
C PRO A 120 7.78 2.42 -23.46
N GLU A 121 7.24 3.60 -23.14
CA GLU A 121 8.00 4.84 -22.88
C GLU A 121 8.85 4.76 -21.60
N LEU A 122 8.46 3.90 -20.64
CA LEU A 122 9.26 3.65 -19.45
C LEU A 122 10.53 2.88 -19.82
N SER A 123 11.68 3.26 -19.29
CA SER A 123 12.90 2.44 -19.44
C SER A 123 12.69 1.02 -18.87
N GLU A 124 13.43 0.03 -19.37
CA GLU A 124 13.35 -1.35 -18.88
C GLU A 124 13.56 -1.44 -17.36
N LYS A 125 14.60 -0.78 -16.85
CA LYS A 125 14.88 -0.69 -15.40
C LYS A 125 13.73 -0.04 -14.62
N THR A 126 13.04 0.94 -15.20
CA THR A 126 11.87 1.55 -14.58
C THR A 126 10.70 0.57 -14.54
N ARG A 127 10.46 -0.17 -15.63
CA ARG A 127 9.41 -1.19 -15.71
C ARG A 127 9.63 -2.30 -14.69
N GLU A 128 10.85 -2.82 -14.58
CA GLU A 128 11.23 -3.81 -13.56
C GLU A 128 10.95 -3.29 -12.15
N ARG A 129 11.39 -2.07 -11.84
CA ARG A 129 11.15 -1.46 -10.52
C ARG A 129 9.66 -1.28 -10.21
N VAL A 130 8.86 -0.93 -11.23
CA VAL A 130 7.40 -0.78 -11.10
C VAL A 130 6.75 -2.15 -10.82
N ALA A 131 7.11 -3.18 -11.59
CA ALA A 131 6.60 -4.54 -11.42
C ALA A 131 6.98 -5.13 -10.06
N GLU A 132 8.25 -4.95 -9.65
CA GLU A 132 8.75 -5.37 -8.34
C GLU A 132 7.98 -4.65 -7.23
N LYS A 133 7.84 -3.33 -7.32
CA LYS A 133 7.11 -2.53 -6.32
C LYS A 133 5.63 -2.94 -6.23
N ALA A 134 5.00 -3.26 -7.36
CA ALA A 134 3.60 -3.67 -7.40
C ALA A 134 3.37 -5.03 -6.72
N SER A 135 4.35 -5.94 -6.82
CA SER A 135 4.31 -7.28 -6.21
C SER A 135 4.80 -7.31 -4.76
N ARG A 136 5.47 -6.26 -4.29
CA ARG A 136 5.94 -6.18 -2.89
C ARG A 136 4.77 -6.20 -1.91
N PRO A 137 4.91 -6.87 -0.76
CA PRO A 137 3.88 -6.88 0.27
C PRO A 137 3.47 -5.45 0.66
N PRO A 138 2.15 -5.15 0.69
CA PRO A 138 1.68 -3.83 1.04
C PRO A 138 2.03 -3.49 2.50
N GLU A 139 2.24 -2.20 2.75
CA GLU A 139 2.52 -1.70 4.09
C GLU A 139 1.32 -1.93 5.01
N LEU A 140 1.55 -2.60 6.14
CA LEU A 140 0.54 -2.84 7.16
C LEU A 140 0.15 -1.51 7.82
N VAL A 141 -1.13 -1.40 8.18
CA VAL A 141 -1.68 -0.19 8.80
C VAL A 141 -2.39 -0.56 10.10
N ALA A 142 -1.92 0.01 11.20
CA ALA A 142 -2.57 -0.04 12.50
C ALA A 142 -3.27 1.29 12.79
N VAL A 143 -4.42 1.23 13.44
CA VAL A 143 -5.28 2.39 13.70
C VAL A 143 -5.31 2.67 15.19
N ILE A 144 -5.09 3.94 15.56
CA ILE A 144 -5.44 4.45 16.89
C ILE A 144 -6.97 4.63 16.91
N PRO A 145 -7.69 3.88 17.75
CA PRO A 145 -9.14 3.94 17.80
C PRO A 145 -9.60 5.29 18.35
N LEU A 146 -10.75 5.77 17.85
CA LEU A 146 -11.41 6.95 18.42
C LEU A 146 -12.17 6.59 19.70
N ASN A 147 -12.78 5.40 19.74
CA ASN A 147 -13.48 4.87 20.90
C ASN A 147 -12.59 3.85 21.62
N ARG A 148 -12.32 4.06 22.90
CA ARG A 148 -11.51 3.15 23.73
C ARG A 148 -12.24 1.86 24.13
N GLU A 149 -13.56 1.81 23.97
CA GLU A 149 -14.40 0.65 24.31
C GLU A 149 -14.56 -0.37 23.17
N TRP A 150 -13.75 -0.25 22.11
CA TRP A 150 -13.75 -1.21 21.02
C TRP A 150 -13.35 -2.61 21.53
N LYS A 151 -13.91 -3.65 20.92
CA LYS A 151 -13.62 -5.05 21.28
C LYS A 151 -13.02 -5.79 20.10
N CYS A 152 -11.90 -6.47 20.33
CA CYS A 152 -11.29 -7.40 19.41
C CYS A 152 -12.28 -8.51 19.08
N HIS A 153 -12.55 -8.73 17.80
CA HIS A 153 -13.50 -9.77 17.38
C HIS A 153 -13.02 -11.20 17.72
N ARG A 154 -11.70 -11.41 17.87
CA ARG A 154 -11.11 -12.73 18.17
C ARG A 154 -11.10 -13.06 19.66
N CYS A 155 -10.77 -12.09 20.53
CA CYS A 155 -10.54 -12.34 21.95
C CYS A 155 -11.39 -11.51 22.90
N GLY A 156 -12.23 -10.60 22.39
CA GLY A 156 -13.09 -9.71 23.19
C GLY A 156 -12.37 -8.57 23.93
N GLY A 157 -11.03 -8.56 23.98
CA GLY A 157 -10.23 -7.53 24.64
C GLY A 157 -10.08 -6.23 23.84
N ALA A 158 -9.33 -5.27 24.36
CA ALA A 158 -9.04 -3.98 23.72
C ALA A 158 -7.53 -3.67 23.74
N GLY A 159 -7.14 -2.52 23.19
CA GLY A 159 -5.77 -2.02 23.21
C GLY A 159 -5.64 -0.63 22.57
N ASP A 160 -4.43 -0.09 22.59
CA ASP A 160 -4.14 1.25 22.04
C ASP A 160 -4.18 1.31 20.51
N PHE A 161 -4.00 0.16 19.86
CA PHE A 161 -4.02 0.01 18.42
C PHE A 161 -4.89 -1.18 18.00
N LEU A 162 -5.54 -1.04 16.85
CA LEU A 162 -6.28 -2.11 16.20
C LEU A 162 -5.88 -2.24 14.73
N MET A 163 -6.09 -3.42 14.16
CA MET A 163 -6.12 -3.63 12.71
C MET A 163 -7.53 -4.03 12.30
N MET A 164 -7.95 -3.60 11.12
CA MET A 164 -9.24 -3.99 10.56
C MET A 164 -9.10 -5.34 9.86
N GLU A 165 -9.76 -6.36 10.39
CA GLU A 165 -9.93 -7.68 9.77
C GLU A 165 -11.42 -7.92 9.49
N ASP A 166 -11.75 -9.06 8.88
CA ASP A 166 -13.13 -9.55 8.76
C ASP A 166 -13.39 -10.55 9.90
N PRO A 167 -14.49 -10.42 10.68
CA PRO A 167 -15.61 -9.47 10.55
C PRO A 167 -15.44 -8.14 11.29
N GLY A 168 -14.30 -7.88 11.95
CA GLY A 168 -14.17 -6.68 12.78
C GLY A 168 -12.76 -6.32 13.23
N PRO A 169 -12.61 -5.34 14.12
CA PRO A 169 -11.30 -4.91 14.60
C PRO A 169 -10.60 -6.05 15.37
N ALA A 170 -9.29 -6.15 15.22
CA ALA A 170 -8.44 -7.12 15.90
C ALA A 170 -7.31 -6.41 16.63
N CYS A 171 -6.97 -6.88 17.84
CA CYS A 171 -5.84 -6.33 18.58
C CYS A 171 -4.50 -6.84 18.03
N LEU A 172 -3.43 -6.06 18.25
CA LEU A 172 -2.09 -6.39 17.74
C LEU A 172 -1.64 -7.80 18.12
N ARG A 173 -1.97 -8.27 19.34
CA ARG A 173 -1.65 -9.62 19.79
C ARG A 173 -2.31 -10.69 18.91
N CYS A 174 -3.60 -10.56 18.64
CA CYS A 174 -4.33 -11.56 17.87
C CYS A 174 -3.92 -11.62 16.39
N VAL A 175 -3.34 -10.53 15.87
CA VAL A 175 -2.83 -10.46 14.50
C VAL A 175 -1.32 -10.71 14.40
N GLY A 176 -0.67 -11.09 15.51
CA GLY A 176 0.75 -11.46 15.54
C GLY A 176 1.73 -10.28 15.52
N LEU A 177 1.28 -9.08 15.93
CA LEU A 177 2.06 -7.85 16.04
C LEU A 177 2.16 -7.32 17.49
N GLY A 178 1.76 -8.11 18.48
CA GLY A 178 1.65 -7.67 19.87
C GLY A 178 2.99 -7.43 20.57
N ASP A 179 4.09 -7.83 19.95
CA ASP A 179 5.47 -7.67 20.38
C ASP A 179 6.19 -6.48 19.73
N LEU A 180 5.50 -5.74 18.84
CA LEU A 180 6.04 -4.53 18.24
C LEU A 180 5.92 -3.34 19.19
N GLU A 181 6.94 -2.48 19.15
CA GLU A 181 7.01 -1.24 19.91
C GLU A 181 6.59 -0.05 19.05
N TYR A 182 5.87 0.89 19.68
CA TYR A 182 5.39 2.09 19.02
C TYR A 182 6.47 3.19 19.03
N LEU A 183 6.97 3.50 17.84
CA LEU A 183 7.78 4.67 17.56
C LEU A 183 6.86 5.83 17.09
N PRO A 184 6.64 6.88 17.90
CA PRO A 184 5.89 8.05 17.45
C PRO A 184 6.61 8.78 16.31
N ALA A 185 5.87 9.57 15.54
CA ALA A 185 6.46 10.46 14.56
C ALA A 185 7.45 11.43 15.24
N GLY A 186 8.64 11.56 14.65
CA GLY A 186 9.73 12.33 15.23
C GLY A 186 10.94 12.35 14.29
N ASP A 187 12.12 12.02 14.81
CA ASP A 187 13.35 11.99 14.02
C ASP A 187 13.21 11.07 12.79
N ALA A 188 13.34 11.68 11.60
CA ALA A 188 13.21 11.00 10.33
C ALA A 188 14.30 9.94 10.10
N LEU A 189 15.50 10.14 10.64
CA LEU A 189 16.60 9.19 10.54
C LEU A 189 16.34 7.95 11.40
N VAL A 190 15.89 8.13 12.65
CA VAL A 190 15.48 7.01 13.53
C VAL A 190 14.32 6.26 12.89
N THR A 191 13.28 6.97 12.45
CA THR A 191 12.10 6.36 11.81
C THR A 191 12.46 5.56 10.56
N ARG A 192 13.33 6.09 9.70
CA ARG A 192 13.76 5.40 8.46
C ARG A 192 14.58 4.16 8.77
N ARG A 193 15.51 4.23 9.74
CA ARG A 193 16.36 3.10 10.12
C ARG A 193 15.58 2.02 10.86
N ALA A 194 14.73 2.40 11.81
CA ALA A 194 13.88 1.46 12.53
C ALA A 194 12.98 0.70 11.55
N LYS A 195 12.35 1.41 10.61
CA LYS A 195 11.57 0.75 9.55
C LYS A 195 12.40 -0.22 8.70
N ALA A 196 13.60 0.21 8.29
CA ALA A 196 14.46 -0.60 7.42
C ALA A 196 15.04 -1.84 8.12
N GLY A 197 15.31 -1.75 9.42
CA GLY A 197 15.82 -2.87 10.23
C GLY A 197 14.72 -3.81 10.75
N SER A 198 13.44 -3.45 10.63
CA SER A 198 12.32 -4.21 11.18
C SER A 198 11.66 -5.09 10.13
N ALA A 199 11.72 -6.41 10.31
CA ALA A 199 11.15 -7.37 9.37
C ALA A 199 9.60 -7.30 9.37
N ARG A 200 9.02 -7.07 10.55
CA ARG A 200 7.60 -6.75 10.71
C ARG A 200 7.46 -5.29 11.14
N HIS A 201 6.64 -4.54 10.44
CA HIS A 201 6.31 -3.17 10.83
C HIS A 201 4.92 -2.79 10.32
N ALA A 202 4.29 -1.83 10.99
CA ALA A 202 3.00 -1.29 10.59
C ALA A 202 2.95 0.22 10.82
N VAL A 203 2.48 0.97 9.83
CA VAL A 203 2.26 2.41 9.99
C VAL A 203 1.06 2.63 10.89
N VAL A 204 1.23 3.49 11.88
CA VAL A 204 0.15 3.87 12.79
C VAL A 204 -0.53 5.11 12.26
N VAL A 205 -1.85 5.06 12.12
CA VAL A 205 -2.69 6.18 11.70
C VAL A 205 -3.77 6.47 12.73
N ARG A 206 -4.26 7.71 12.74
CA ARG A 206 -5.42 8.13 13.54
C ARG A 206 -6.36 8.94 12.67
N PHE A 207 -7.66 8.70 12.82
CA PHE A 207 -8.66 9.51 12.10
C PHE A 207 -8.74 10.91 12.71
N SER A 208 -8.51 11.93 11.89
CA SER A 208 -8.70 13.34 12.24
C SER A 208 -10.14 13.73 11.95
N ARG A 209 -10.92 13.98 13.00
CA ARG A 209 -12.32 14.41 12.88
C ARG A 209 -12.44 15.77 12.19
N THR A 210 -11.47 16.66 12.44
CA THR A 210 -11.45 18.01 11.86
C THR A 210 -11.10 17.99 10.39
N ARG A 211 -10.21 17.09 9.95
CA ARG A 211 -9.79 16.99 8.54
C ARG A 211 -10.50 15.89 7.74
N GLY A 212 -11.36 15.10 8.37
CA GLY A 212 -12.13 14.03 7.73
C GLY A 212 -11.28 12.90 7.12
N ARG A 213 -10.05 12.70 7.60
CA ARG A 213 -9.12 11.71 7.02
C ARG A 213 -8.18 11.10 8.06
N TYR A 214 -7.57 9.96 7.72
CA TYR A 214 -6.51 9.36 8.51
C TYR A 214 -5.20 10.12 8.37
N GLU A 215 -4.52 10.33 9.49
CA GLU A 215 -3.22 11.00 9.59
C GLU A 215 -2.21 10.05 10.22
N ARG A 216 -1.02 9.95 9.63
CA ARG A 216 0.08 9.15 10.16
C ARG A 216 0.55 9.71 11.51
N GLN A 217 0.64 8.84 12.51
CA GLN A 217 1.05 9.17 13.88
C GLN A 217 2.41 8.59 14.25
N GLY A 218 2.81 7.48 13.62
CA GLY A 218 4.05 6.80 13.95
C GLY A 218 4.21 5.48 13.20
N LEU A 219 4.98 4.57 13.80
CA LEU A 219 5.30 3.24 13.26
C LEU A 219 5.37 2.23 14.41
N LEU A 220 4.84 1.04 14.20
CA LEU A 220 5.13 -0.14 15.02
C LEU A 220 6.32 -0.87 14.40
N VAL A 221 7.35 -1.14 15.20
CA VAL A 221 8.60 -1.79 14.79
C VAL A 221 9.06 -2.80 15.83
N GLU A 222 9.94 -3.71 15.43
CA GLU A 222 10.56 -4.67 16.33
C GLU A 222 11.49 -3.93 17.30
N PRO A 223 11.45 -4.23 18.62
CA PRO A 223 12.22 -3.50 19.64
C PRO A 223 13.73 -3.46 19.35
N GLN A 224 14.28 -4.55 18.80
CA GLN A 224 15.69 -4.64 18.42
C GLN A 224 16.05 -3.65 17.31
N ALA A 225 15.19 -3.53 16.29
CA ALA A 225 15.39 -2.60 15.18
C ALA A 225 15.29 -1.13 15.65
N LEU A 226 14.39 -0.84 16.60
CA LEU A 226 14.29 0.48 17.21
C LEU A 226 15.55 0.83 17.99
N ALA A 227 15.99 -0.05 18.89
CA ALA A 227 17.19 0.17 19.70
C ALA A 227 18.46 0.32 18.85
N GLU A 228 18.57 -0.39 17.72
CA GLU A 228 19.66 -0.20 16.74
C GLU A 228 19.57 1.16 16.04
N ALA A 229 18.36 1.56 15.62
CA ALA A 229 18.13 2.83 14.96
C ALA A 229 18.52 4.01 15.87
N GLU A 230 18.10 3.99 17.13
CA GLU A 230 18.42 5.03 18.12
C GLU A 230 19.92 5.10 18.42
N ARG A 231 20.56 3.95 18.70
CA ARG A 231 22.02 3.91 18.93
C ARG A 231 22.81 4.44 17.73
N SER A 232 22.40 4.09 16.52
CA SER A 232 23.07 4.54 15.29
C SER A 232 22.81 6.03 14.99
N ALA A 233 21.71 6.60 15.48
CA ALA A 233 21.40 8.01 15.37
C ALA A 233 22.23 8.83 16.38
N GLY A 234 22.27 8.40 17.65
CA GLY A 234 23.06 9.03 18.71
C GLY A 234 24.56 9.08 18.43
N ARG A 235 25.12 8.03 17.83
CA ARG A 235 26.53 8.03 17.41
C ARG A 235 26.87 9.13 16.40
N ARG A 236 25.92 9.55 15.55
CA ARG A 236 26.13 10.65 14.58
C ARG A 236 26.05 12.03 15.22
N THR A 237 25.17 12.21 16.21
CA THR A 237 25.08 13.48 16.95
C THR A 237 26.36 13.74 17.75
N GLU A 238 26.96 12.69 18.31
CA GLU A 238 28.26 12.77 19.01
C GLU A 238 29.43 13.07 18.07
N THR A 239 29.46 12.47 16.86
CA THR A 239 30.53 12.77 15.87
C THR A 239 30.41 14.16 15.25
N ALA A 240 29.22 14.76 15.22
CA ALA A 240 29.03 16.14 14.78
C ALA A 240 29.48 17.14 15.85
N ALA A 241 29.15 16.90 17.12
CA ALA A 241 29.57 17.75 18.24
C ALA A 241 31.11 17.78 18.45
N GLY A 242 31.82 16.71 18.06
CA GLY A 242 33.27 16.63 18.14
C GLY A 242 34.04 17.43 17.08
N ARG A 243 33.37 18.05 16.08
CA ARG A 243 34.05 18.89 15.07
C ARG A 243 34.02 20.38 15.37
N ASP A 244 33.19 20.84 16.31
CA ASP A 244 33.03 22.27 16.61
C ASP A 244 33.95 22.79 17.74
N HIS A 245 34.89 21.97 18.25
CA HIS A 245 35.84 22.37 19.30
C HIS A 245 37.31 22.46 18.86
N ALA A 246 37.61 22.42 17.56
CA ALA A 246 38.96 22.65 17.04
C ALA A 246 39.08 24.01 16.34
N SER A 247 38.88 25.10 17.09
CA SER A 247 39.42 26.43 16.72
C SER A 247 40.47 26.82 17.74
N ALA A 248 41.73 26.60 17.35
CA ALA A 248 42.92 26.90 18.12
C ALA A 248 43.08 28.41 18.40
N PRO A 249 43.73 28.79 19.52
CA PRO A 249 43.96 30.18 19.86
C PRO A 249 45.03 30.79 18.95
N VAL A 250 44.72 31.89 18.26
CA VAL A 250 45.71 32.70 17.55
C VAL A 250 46.57 33.42 18.60
N GLY A 251 47.77 32.87 18.81
CA GLY A 251 48.82 33.47 19.63
C GLY A 251 49.28 34.79 19.04
N ARG A 252 49.15 35.85 19.84
CA ARG A 252 49.79 37.15 19.62
C ARG A 252 51.31 36.97 19.58
N THR A 253 51.96 37.43 18.52
CA THR A 253 53.37 37.85 18.58
C THR A 253 53.44 39.35 18.38
N ARG A 254 54.00 39.99 19.40
CA ARG A 254 54.30 41.41 19.49
C ARG A 254 55.81 41.45 19.68
N THR A 255 56.56 41.99 18.72
CA THR A 255 57.97 42.34 18.94
C THR A 255 58.35 43.52 18.05
N ALA A 256 59.04 44.44 18.73
CA ALA A 256 59.71 45.70 18.37
C ALA A 256 59.87 46.07 16.89
#